data_AF-A0A822N355-F1
#
_entry.id   AF-A0A822N355-F1
#
_cell.length_a   1.000
_cell.length_b   1.000
_cell.length_c   1.000
_cell.angle_alpha   90.00
_cell.angle_beta   90.00
_cell.angle_gamma   90.00
#
_symmetry.space_group_name_H-M   'P 1'
#
loop_
_entity.id
_entity.type
_entity.pdbx_description
1 polymer ?
#
loop_
_entity_poly.entity_id
_entity_poly.type
_entity_poly.pdbx_seq_one_letter_code
_entity_poly.pdbx_strand_id
1 'polypeptide(L)'
;MRLAHKRKVQAKLQKRTKAAVVKAVATPKKAKPVAEKVVAEKTVAAKPAVEKTVAATKEVAVALTPKQQQVLDIVVSNAEGINPKGIGLEAGQEDAKAASWATGALKKLLEENLVAKEQLAGNKVIYKAI
;
A
#
# COMPACT_ATOMS: atom_id res chain seq x y z
N MET A 1 6.86 43.15 16.36
CA MET A 1 6.36 42.80 15.00
C MET A 1 6.15 41.30 14.72
N ARG A 2 6.76 40.34 15.44
CA ARG A 2 6.67 38.90 15.10
C ARG A 2 5.27 38.26 15.27
N LEU A 3 4.43 38.76 16.19
CA LEU A 3 3.16 38.11 16.52
C LEU A 3 2.07 38.30 15.45
N ALA A 4 2.00 39.49 14.83
CA ALA A 4 1.03 39.78 13.77
C ALA A 4 1.25 38.89 12.53
N HIS A 5 2.51 38.68 12.16
CA HIS A 5 2.86 37.80 11.04
C HIS A 5 2.48 36.34 11.34
N LYS A 6 2.79 35.85 12.55
CA LYS A 6 2.41 34.50 12.98
C LYS A 6 0.89 34.29 12.95
N ARG A 7 0.10 35.26 13.46
CA ARG A 7 -1.37 35.21 13.41
C ARG A 7 -1.92 35.18 11.98
N LYS A 8 -1.33 35.98 11.08
CA LYS A 8 -1.72 36.03 9.65
C LYS A 8 -1.44 34.70 8.93
N VAL A 9 -0.31 34.06 9.24
CA VAL A 9 0.04 32.74 8.70
C VAL A 9 -0.93 31.66 9.21
N GLN A 10 -1.21 31.63 10.51
CA GLN A 10 -2.15 30.68 11.10
C GLN A 10 -3.57 30.82 10.52
N ALA A 11 -4.07 32.06 10.41
CA ALA A 11 -5.38 32.32 9.80
C ALA A 11 -5.44 31.89 8.33
N LYS A 12 -4.35 32.04 7.57
CA LYS A 12 -4.28 31.59 6.17
C LYS A 12 -4.28 30.07 6.06
N LEU A 13 -3.59 29.36 6.95
CA LEU A 13 -3.60 27.89 7.01
C LEU A 13 -4.99 27.36 7.35
N GLN A 14 -5.63 27.91 8.39
CA GLN A 14 -6.99 27.51 8.80
C GLN A 14 -8.04 27.74 7.70
N LYS A 15 -7.93 28.82 6.93
CA LYS A 15 -8.83 29.06 5.79
C LYS A 15 -8.69 28.00 4.70
N ARG A 16 -7.45 27.58 4.39
CA ARG A 16 -7.19 26.56 3.36
C ARG A 16 -7.65 25.17 3.80
N THR A 17 -7.42 24.80 5.07
CA THR A 17 -7.91 23.51 5.59
C THR A 17 -9.42 23.47 5.63
N LYS A 18 -10.08 24.54 6.07
CA LYS A 18 -11.55 24.60 6.10
C LYS A 18 -12.16 24.56 4.69
N ALA A 19 -11.56 25.24 3.71
CA ALA A 19 -11.98 25.16 2.31
C ALA A 19 -11.75 23.76 1.70
N ALA A 20 -10.65 23.10 2.04
CA ALA A 20 -10.38 21.73 1.59
C ALA A 20 -11.38 20.72 2.19
N VAL A 21 -11.71 20.86 3.48
CA VAL A 21 -12.74 20.04 4.14
C VAL A 21 -14.12 20.27 3.52
N VAL A 22 -14.51 21.52 3.25
CA VAL A 22 -15.78 21.81 2.58
C VAL A 22 -15.80 21.26 1.16
N LYS A 23 -14.69 21.32 0.41
CA LYS A 23 -14.58 20.71 -0.93
C LYS A 23 -14.66 19.18 -0.89
N ALA A 24 -14.14 18.55 0.17
CA ALA A 24 -14.26 17.11 0.39
C ALA A 24 -15.70 16.69 0.78
N VAL A 25 -16.44 17.54 1.50
CA VAL A 25 -17.85 17.28 1.87
C VAL A 25 -18.83 17.63 0.75
N ALA A 26 -18.48 18.56 -0.15
CA ALA A 26 -19.31 18.99 -1.29
C ALA A 26 -19.21 18.11 -2.55
N THR A 27 -18.61 16.92 -2.46
CA THR A 27 -18.77 15.88 -3.49
C THR A 27 -19.75 14.82 -3.00
N PRO A 28 -21.07 15.03 -3.16
CA PRO A 28 -22.04 13.98 -2.92
C PRO A 28 -21.89 12.90 -3.99
N LYS A 29 -21.53 11.69 -3.55
CA LYS A 29 -21.94 10.45 -4.21
C LYS A 29 -23.46 10.50 -4.41
N LYS A 30 -23.90 10.77 -5.63
CA LYS A 30 -25.30 10.73 -6.04
C LYS A 30 -25.75 9.27 -6.09
N ALA A 31 -26.67 8.89 -5.22
CA ALA A 31 -27.36 7.60 -5.26
C ALA A 31 -28.87 7.82 -5.51
N LYS A 32 -29.34 7.32 -6.68
CA LYS A 32 -30.66 6.69 -7.00
C LYS A 32 -31.97 7.55 -6.89
N PRO A 33 -33.17 7.17 -7.44
CA PRO A 33 -33.60 5.91 -8.11
C PRO A 33 -34.67 5.98 -9.26
N VAL A 34 -35.01 4.79 -9.81
CA VAL A 34 -36.22 4.30 -10.57
C VAL A 34 -36.65 4.93 -11.92
N ALA A 35 -36.63 4.12 -12.99
CA ALA A 35 -37.73 3.98 -13.96
C ALA A 35 -37.55 2.72 -14.83
N GLU A 36 -38.68 2.09 -15.08
CA GLU A 36 -38.97 0.77 -15.65
C GLU A 36 -38.87 0.73 -17.20
N LYS A 37 -38.87 -0.49 -17.75
CA LYS A 37 -39.30 -0.92 -19.11
C LYS A 37 -38.28 -1.11 -20.25
N VAL A 38 -38.28 -2.40 -20.68
CA VAL A 38 -38.25 -2.92 -22.08
C VAL A 38 -36.85 -3.04 -22.70
N VAL A 39 -36.18 -4.21 -22.64
CA VAL A 39 -36.31 -5.42 -23.50
C VAL A 39 -35.49 -5.30 -24.80
N ALA A 40 -34.90 -6.44 -25.18
CA ALA A 40 -34.17 -6.80 -26.41
C ALA A 40 -32.64 -6.69 -26.30
N GLU A 41 -31.95 -7.68 -25.73
CA GLU A 41 -31.56 -8.94 -26.39
C GLU A 41 -30.31 -8.78 -27.28
N LYS A 42 -29.15 -9.07 -26.68
CA LYS A 42 -28.09 -9.86 -27.34
C LYS A 42 -27.13 -10.43 -26.27
N THR A 43 -27.41 -11.67 -25.89
CA THR A 43 -26.45 -12.80 -25.77
C THR A 43 -24.97 -12.43 -26.04
N VAL A 44 -23.99 -12.72 -25.18
CA VAL A 44 -23.50 -14.07 -24.86
C VAL A 44 -22.72 -14.08 -23.52
N ALA A 45 -23.09 -15.05 -22.67
CA ALA A 45 -22.31 -15.89 -21.72
C ALA A 45 -21.10 -15.28 -20.96
N ALA A 46 -21.18 -15.14 -19.63
CA ALA A 46 -20.75 -16.15 -18.61
C ALA A 46 -19.22 -16.14 -18.38
N LYS A 47 -18.74 -15.51 -17.29
CA LYS A 47 -18.31 -16.13 -16.00
C LYS A 47 -17.04 -17.02 -16.12
N PRO A 48 -16.20 -17.19 -15.07
CA PRO A 48 -16.15 -16.52 -13.77
C PRO A 48 -14.72 -16.22 -13.26
N ALA A 49 -14.67 -15.60 -12.07
CA ALA A 49 -13.73 -15.87 -10.97
C ALA A 49 -12.33 -16.45 -11.27
N VAL A 50 -11.31 -15.71 -10.85
CA VAL A 50 -10.16 -16.33 -10.15
C VAL A 50 -9.96 -15.56 -8.85
N GLU A 51 -10.79 -15.89 -7.86
CA GLU A 51 -10.31 -16.04 -6.49
C GLU A 51 -9.13 -17.01 -6.55
N LYS A 52 -7.91 -16.50 -6.35
CA LYS A 52 -6.81 -17.34 -5.87
C LYS A 52 -6.84 -17.28 -4.34
N THR A 53 -7.81 -17.97 -3.77
CA THR A 53 -7.59 -18.66 -2.51
C THR A 53 -6.55 -19.74 -2.75
N VAL A 54 -5.32 -19.53 -2.28
CA VAL A 54 -4.39 -20.63 -2.03
C VAL A 54 -3.77 -20.42 -0.67
N ALA A 55 -4.16 -21.33 0.21
CA ALA A 55 -3.43 -21.80 1.38
C ALA A 55 -3.20 -20.81 2.52
N ALA A 56 -4.13 -20.86 3.47
CA ALA A 56 -3.81 -20.79 4.90
C ALA A 56 -2.55 -21.61 5.17
N THR A 57 -1.42 -20.94 5.34
CA THR A 57 -0.15 -21.57 5.67
C THR A 57 0.38 -20.86 6.90
N LYS A 58 0.16 -21.52 8.04
CA LYS A 58 0.82 -21.29 9.33
C LYS A 58 0.79 -19.82 9.78
N GLU A 59 -0.30 -19.43 10.44
CA GLU A 59 -0.33 -18.21 11.25
C GLU A 59 0.75 -18.31 12.33
N VAL A 60 1.94 -17.83 11.99
CA VAL A 60 2.78 -17.16 12.97
C VAL A 60 1.93 -15.98 13.39
N ALA A 61 1.38 -16.04 14.60
CA ALA A 61 0.47 -15.04 15.20
C ALA A 61 1.21 -13.72 15.52
N VAL A 62 2.02 -13.25 14.59
CA VAL A 62 2.60 -11.92 14.55
C VAL A 62 1.63 -11.10 13.72
N ALA A 63 0.92 -10.18 14.37
CA ALA A 63 -0.01 -9.27 13.70
C ALA A 63 0.76 -8.31 12.79
N LEU A 64 1.13 -8.78 11.59
CA LEU A 64 1.78 -7.98 10.57
C LEU A 64 0.75 -7.06 9.91
N THR A 65 1.16 -5.81 9.67
CA THR A 65 0.36 -4.89 8.85
C THR A 65 0.28 -5.42 7.41
N PRO A 66 -0.76 -5.04 6.62
CA PRO A 66 -0.88 -5.48 5.23
C PRO A 66 0.37 -5.18 4.39
N LYS A 67 1.04 -4.06 4.66
CA LYS A 67 2.30 -3.68 4.01
C LYS A 67 3.46 -4.61 4.38
N GLN A 68 3.57 -4.99 5.65
CA GLN A 68 4.60 -5.93 6.09
C GLN A 68 4.37 -7.32 5.52
N GLN A 69 3.11 -7.75 5.47
CA GLN A 69 2.74 -9.01 4.83
C GLN A 69 3.12 -9.01 3.35
N GLN A 70 2.76 -7.96 2.60
CA GLN A 70 3.12 -7.83 1.19
C GLN A 70 4.65 -7.88 0.97
N VAL A 71 5.43 -7.23 1.84
CA VAL A 71 6.90 -7.29 1.77
C VAL A 71 7.42 -8.69 2.07
N LEU A 72 6.85 -9.38 3.06
CA LEU A 72 7.21 -10.75 3.40
C LEU A 72 6.89 -11.69 2.23
N ASP A 73 5.71 -11.59 1.64
CA ASP A 73 5.29 -12.45 0.53
C ASP A 73 6.22 -12.31 -0.70
N ILE A 74 6.67 -11.09 -1.00
CA ILE A 74 7.63 -10.83 -2.08
C ILE A 74 9.00 -11.44 -1.75
N VAL A 75 9.46 -11.31 -0.51
CA VAL A 75 10.74 -11.90 -0.06
C VAL A 75 10.67 -13.43 -0.11
N VAL A 76 9.56 -14.04 0.31
CA VAL A 76 9.33 -15.50 0.25
C VAL A 76 9.28 -15.98 -1.20
N SER A 77 8.70 -15.20 -2.11
CA SER A 77 8.67 -15.51 -3.54
C SER A 77 10.06 -15.46 -4.21
N ASN A 78 11.04 -14.81 -3.57
CA ASN A 78 12.39 -14.62 -4.07
C ASN A 78 13.42 -15.39 -3.22
N ALA A 79 13.52 -16.71 -3.43
CA ALA A 79 14.38 -17.62 -2.64
C ALA A 79 15.88 -17.27 -2.65
N GLU A 80 16.37 -16.65 -3.73
CA GLU A 80 17.77 -16.20 -3.82
C GLU A 80 18.06 -14.95 -2.97
N GLY A 81 17.01 -14.31 -2.45
CA GLY A 81 17.07 -13.06 -1.71
C GLY A 81 16.95 -11.84 -2.61
N ILE A 82 16.30 -10.80 -2.10
CA ILE A 82 15.97 -9.59 -2.86
C ILE A 82 16.41 -8.34 -2.11
N ASN A 83 16.84 -7.31 -2.84
CA ASN A 83 17.25 -6.04 -2.24
C ASN A 83 16.02 -5.16 -1.92
N PRO A 84 16.12 -4.16 -1.02
CA PRO A 84 14.99 -3.29 -0.67
C PRO A 84 14.35 -2.60 -1.87
N LYS A 85 15.15 -2.24 -2.88
CA LYS A 85 14.65 -1.58 -4.09
C LYS A 85 13.80 -2.53 -4.93
N GLY A 86 14.26 -3.76 -5.13
CA GLY A 86 13.58 -4.81 -5.88
C GLY A 86 12.25 -5.19 -5.26
N ILE A 87 12.20 -5.27 -3.92
CA ILE A 87 10.94 -5.50 -3.19
C ILE A 87 9.92 -4.41 -3.52
N GLY A 88 10.34 -3.14 -3.50
CA GLY A 88 9.45 -2.04 -3.85
C GLY A 88 9.00 -2.08 -5.32
N LEU A 89 9.88 -2.47 -6.24
CA LEU A 89 9.53 -2.59 -7.67
C LEU A 89 8.53 -3.73 -7.93
N GLU A 90 8.72 -4.90 -7.30
CA GLU A 90 7.77 -6.03 -7.32
C GLU A 90 6.41 -5.64 -6.71
N ALA A 91 6.43 -4.79 -5.68
CA ALA A 91 5.21 -4.21 -5.10
C ALA A 91 4.54 -3.13 -5.97
N GLY A 92 5.06 -2.85 -7.18
CA GLY A 92 4.52 -1.84 -8.10
C GLY A 92 4.80 -0.40 -7.68
N GLN A 93 5.80 -0.17 -6.83
CA GLN A 93 6.22 1.19 -6.47
C GLN A 93 7.09 1.81 -7.57
N GLU A 94 7.05 3.14 -7.61
CA GLU A 94 7.91 3.95 -8.46
C GLU A 94 9.39 3.81 -8.04
N ASP A 95 10.31 3.75 -9.01
CA ASP A 95 11.73 3.48 -8.80
C ASP A 95 12.39 4.37 -7.73
N ALA A 96 12.02 5.65 -7.70
CA ALA A 96 12.52 6.64 -6.74
C ALA A 96 12.06 6.38 -5.29
N LYS A 97 10.94 5.67 -5.08
CA LYS A 97 10.36 5.40 -3.76
C LYS A 97 10.47 3.94 -3.34
N ALA A 98 10.77 3.04 -4.28
CA ALA A 98 10.77 1.60 -4.09
C ALA A 98 11.61 1.16 -2.87
N ALA A 99 12.86 1.63 -2.78
CA ALA A 99 13.73 1.29 -1.66
C ALA A 99 13.19 1.79 -0.31
N SER A 100 12.79 3.06 -0.23
CA SER A 100 12.26 3.69 0.99
C SER A 100 10.92 3.11 1.42
N TRP A 101 10.13 2.60 0.47
CA TRP A 101 8.87 1.94 0.77
C TRP A 101 9.09 0.62 1.51
N ALA A 102 10.05 -0.21 1.06
CA ALA A 102 10.30 -1.52 1.66
C ALA A 102 11.06 -1.44 3.00
N THR A 103 12.01 -0.50 3.16
CA THR A 103 12.87 -0.42 4.36
C THR A 103 12.10 -0.29 5.68
N GLY A 104 10.99 0.46 5.69
CA GLY A 104 10.15 0.60 6.90
C GLY A 104 9.49 -0.72 7.33
N ALA A 105 9.08 -1.55 6.37
CA ALA A 105 8.48 -2.86 6.66
C ALA A 105 9.56 -3.89 7.04
N LEU A 106 10.68 -3.90 6.31
CA LEU A 106 11.82 -4.78 6.57
C LEU A 106 12.36 -4.65 7.99
N LYS A 107 12.37 -3.44 8.57
CA LYS A 107 12.79 -3.24 9.97
C LYS A 107 12.00 -4.13 10.93
N LYS A 108 10.68 -4.20 10.77
CA LYS A 108 9.82 -5.02 11.65
C LYS A 108 9.98 -6.51 11.36
N LEU A 109 10.15 -6.90 10.10
CA LEU A 109 10.36 -8.30 9.73
C LEU A 109 11.70 -8.85 10.24
N LEU A 110 12.74 -8.01 10.33
CA LEU A 110 13.99 -8.37 10.98
C LEU A 110 13.83 -8.52 12.51
N GLU A 111 13.10 -7.61 13.15
CA GLU A 111 12.83 -7.65 14.59
C GLU A 111 12.05 -8.90 15.01
N GLU A 112 11.08 -9.32 14.19
CA GLU A 112 10.27 -10.53 14.41
C GLU A 112 10.97 -11.81 13.92
N ASN A 113 12.23 -11.72 13.47
CA ASN A 113 13.03 -12.84 12.96
C ASN A 113 12.35 -13.63 11.81
N LEU A 114 11.57 -12.94 10.97
CA LEU A 114 10.90 -13.54 9.81
C LEU A 114 11.75 -13.47 8.53
N VAL A 115 12.73 -12.58 8.53
CA VAL A 115 13.62 -12.32 7.39
C VAL A 115 15.05 -12.19 7.91
N ALA A 116 16.00 -12.77 7.20
CA ALA A 116 17.43 -12.60 7.40
C ALA A 116 17.97 -11.51 6.47
N LYS A 117 18.83 -10.65 7.03
CA LYS A 117 19.61 -9.68 6.25
C LYS A 117 20.97 -10.30 5.95
N GLU A 118 21.25 -10.55 4.68
CA GLU A 118 22.57 -10.97 4.22
C GLU A 118 23.25 -9.81 3.49
N GLN A 119 24.51 -9.58 3.83
CA GLN A 119 25.35 -8.67 3.09
C GLN A 119 26.16 -9.49 2.07
N LEU A 120 25.88 -9.27 0.79
CA LEU A 120 26.68 -9.82 -0.29
C LEU A 120 27.98 -9.02 -0.45
N ALA A 121 28.92 -9.54 -1.26
CA ALA A 121 30.18 -8.86 -1.55
C ALA A 121 29.97 -7.36 -1.89
N GLY A 122 30.71 -6.49 -1.20
CA GLY A 122 30.57 -5.03 -1.30
C GLY A 122 29.44 -4.45 -0.43
N ASN A 123 28.77 -3.41 -0.93
CA ASN A 123 27.71 -2.68 -0.21
C ASN A 123 26.29 -3.18 -0.57
N LYS A 124 26.17 -4.37 -1.16
CA LYS A 124 24.87 -4.91 -1.59
C LYS A 124 24.23 -5.71 -0.45
N VAL A 125 23.05 -5.27 -0.02
CA VAL A 125 22.25 -5.97 1.00
C VAL A 125 21.09 -6.68 0.34
N ILE A 126 20.89 -7.94 0.70
CA ILE A 126 19.74 -8.75 0.31
C ILE A 126 19.00 -9.26 1.54
N TYR A 127 17.72 -9.56 1.36
CA TYR A 127 16.82 -10.04 2.38
C TYR A 127 16.25 -11.38 1.93
N LYS A 128 16.27 -12.37 2.82
CA LYS A 128 15.77 -13.73 2.59
C LYS A 128 14.79 -14.12 3.68
N ALA A 129 13.73 -14.83 3.34
CA ALA A 129 12.85 -15.42 4.35
C ALA A 129 13.60 -16.49 5.15
N ILE A 130 13.30 -16.60 6.44
CA ILE A 130 13.86 -17.61 7.35
C ILE A 130 12.97 -18.86 7.36
#